data_AF-M9LM53-F1
#
_entry.id   AF-M9LM53-F1
#
_cell.length_a   1.000
_cell.length_b   1.000
_cell.length_c   1.000
_cell.angle_alpha   90.00
_cell.angle_beta   90.00
_cell.angle_gamma   90.00
#
_symmetry.space_group_name_H-M   'P 1'
#
loop_
_entity.id
_entity.type
_entity.pdbx_description
1 polymer ?
#
loop_
_entity_poly.entity_id
_entity_poly.type
_entity_poly.pdbx_seq_one_letter_code
_entity_poly.pdbx_strand_id
1 'polypeptide(L)'
;MSNPNLAEVMGDGPASIADRLTLLPGYEPDFSAVTFCLKEEDHTLGNSLRYMIMKDPRVEFCGYSNPHPSENKIHLRVQMYDRASALDALRDAIENLDQLFAAIGEAYEKNLSAGNFEKHVEPKIDHDALAILAEEGKKRRAEEQAKLAESRAQAAAAAAGRPM
;
A
#
# COMPACT_ATOMS: atom_id res chain seq x y z
N MET A 1 2.08 26.37 -17.57
CA MET A 1 3.14 25.81 -16.71
C MET A 1 3.36 24.39 -17.21
N SER A 2 4.44 24.18 -17.96
CA SER A 2 4.78 22.87 -18.52
C SER A 2 5.08 21.92 -17.38
N ASN A 3 4.43 20.74 -17.38
CA ASN A 3 4.74 19.70 -16.41
C ASN A 3 6.23 19.34 -16.55
N PRO A 4 7.02 19.38 -15.46
CA PRO A 4 8.39 18.91 -15.51
C PRO A 4 8.38 17.42 -15.86
N ASN A 5 9.38 17.01 -16.63
CA ASN A 5 9.52 15.64 -17.10
C ASN A 5 9.69 14.73 -15.88
N LEU A 6 9.03 13.57 -15.83
CA LEU A 6 9.04 12.68 -14.65
C LEU A 6 10.46 12.27 -14.22
N ALA A 7 11.42 12.32 -15.17
CA ALA A 7 12.85 12.11 -14.94
C ALA A 7 13.57 13.25 -14.17
N GLU A 8 13.02 14.46 -14.14
CA GLU A 8 13.59 15.60 -13.41
C GLU A 8 13.15 15.61 -11.93
N VAL A 9 12.06 14.92 -11.60
CA VAL A 9 11.46 14.91 -10.25
C VAL A 9 12.02 13.77 -9.38
N MET A 10 12.69 12.78 -10.00
CA MET A 10 13.32 11.65 -9.34
C MET A 10 14.80 11.62 -9.74
N GLY A 11 15.67 12.14 -8.88
CA GLY A 11 17.10 12.28 -9.14
C GLY A 11 17.81 10.96 -9.46
N ASP A 12 18.73 11.03 -10.43
CA ASP A 12 19.78 10.05 -10.76
C ASP A 12 19.38 8.57 -10.77
N GLY A 13 18.34 8.26 -11.55
CA GLY A 13 18.14 6.87 -11.97
C GLY A 13 19.32 6.35 -12.81
N PRO A 14 19.59 5.03 -12.80
CA PRO A 14 20.69 4.40 -13.48
C PRO A 14 20.57 4.68 -14.98
N ALA A 15 21.62 5.29 -15.53
CA ALA A 15 21.69 5.67 -16.94
C ALA A 15 21.56 4.46 -17.89
N SER A 16 21.75 3.24 -17.41
CA SER A 16 21.53 2.00 -18.14
C SER A 16 21.11 0.83 -17.25
N ILE A 17 20.49 -0.20 -17.84
CA ILE A 17 20.15 -1.48 -17.16
C ILE A 17 21.39 -2.15 -16.55
N ALA A 18 22.56 -1.98 -17.19
CA ALA A 18 23.81 -2.55 -16.70
C ALA A 18 24.28 -1.93 -15.37
N ASP A 19 23.78 -0.74 -15.03
CA ASP A 19 24.18 -0.04 -13.80
C ASP A 19 23.34 -0.43 -12.58
N ARG A 20 22.27 -1.20 -12.77
CA ARG A 20 21.35 -1.59 -11.68
C ARG A 20 21.92 -2.62 -10.73
N LEU A 21 22.76 -3.52 -11.23
CA LEU A 21 23.40 -4.57 -10.45
C LEU A 21 24.91 -4.43 -10.56
N THR A 22 25.58 -4.19 -9.42
CA THR A 22 27.04 -4.16 -9.36
C THR A 22 27.57 -5.09 -8.28
N LEU A 23 28.77 -5.62 -8.47
CA LEU A 23 29.46 -6.42 -7.45
C LEU A 23 30.32 -5.49 -6.59
N LEU A 24 30.14 -5.54 -5.27
CA LEU A 24 31.00 -4.81 -4.36
C LEU A 24 32.34 -5.53 -4.17
N PRO A 25 33.44 -4.80 -3.92
CA PRO A 25 34.74 -5.41 -3.63
C PRO A 25 34.68 -6.32 -2.40
N GLY A 26 35.48 -7.40 -2.40
CA GLY A 26 35.46 -8.42 -1.35
C GLY A 26 34.57 -9.63 -1.67
N TYR A 27 34.36 -9.91 -2.96
CA TYR A 27 33.86 -11.20 -3.43
C TYR A 27 35.01 -12.20 -3.62
N GLU A 28 34.73 -13.49 -3.43
CA GLU A 28 35.70 -14.55 -3.68
C GLU A 28 35.91 -14.79 -5.19
N PRO A 29 37.11 -15.18 -5.66
CA PRO A 29 37.39 -15.36 -7.08
C PRO A 29 36.52 -16.41 -7.79
N ASP A 30 35.98 -17.36 -7.02
CA ASP A 30 35.05 -18.40 -7.48
C ASP A 30 33.57 -18.00 -7.35
N PHE A 31 33.29 -16.77 -6.92
CA PHE A 31 31.94 -16.27 -6.63
C PHE A 31 31.18 -17.08 -5.57
N SER A 32 31.89 -17.82 -4.72
CA SER A 32 31.28 -18.56 -3.61
C SER A 32 30.69 -17.64 -2.53
N ALA A 33 31.28 -16.45 -2.36
CA ALA A 33 30.78 -15.40 -1.50
C ALA A 33 30.81 -14.06 -2.24
N VAL A 34 29.65 -13.43 -2.41
CA VAL A 34 29.49 -12.21 -3.21
C VAL A 34 28.56 -11.23 -2.49
N THR A 35 28.89 -9.95 -2.56
CA THR A 35 27.96 -8.87 -2.17
C THR A 35 27.50 -8.14 -3.42
N PHE A 36 26.22 -8.28 -3.72
CA PHE A 36 25.55 -7.56 -4.80
C PHE A 36 25.04 -6.22 -4.30
N CYS A 37 25.24 -5.16 -5.07
CA CYS A 37 24.63 -3.85 -4.87
C CYS A 37 23.54 -3.65 -5.91
N LEU A 38 22.29 -3.57 -5.45
CA LEU A 38 21.12 -3.31 -6.28
C LEU A 38 20.77 -1.83 -6.09
N LYS A 39 20.86 -1.05 -7.18
CA LYS A 39 20.50 0.38 -7.18
C LYS A 39 19.02 0.54 -7.49
N GLU A 40 18.42 1.60 -6.96
CA GLU A 40 16.98 1.92 -7.02
C GLU A 40 16.05 0.88 -6.38
N GLU A 41 16.60 -0.02 -5.57
CA GLU A 41 15.83 -1.08 -4.93
C GLU A 41 15.85 -0.91 -3.41
N ASP A 42 14.80 -1.41 -2.75
CA ASP A 42 14.58 -1.26 -1.31
C ASP A 42 14.23 -2.58 -0.61
N HIS A 43 13.63 -2.49 0.59
CA HIS A 43 13.21 -3.64 1.39
C HIS A 43 12.25 -4.58 0.66
N THR A 44 11.48 -4.08 -0.30
CA THR A 44 10.48 -4.84 -1.05
C THR A 44 11.16 -5.97 -1.83
N LEU A 45 12.13 -5.62 -2.69
CA LEU A 45 12.89 -6.60 -3.45
C LEU A 45 13.91 -7.32 -2.55
N GLY A 46 14.59 -6.59 -1.65
CA GLY A 46 15.62 -7.15 -0.78
C GLY A 46 15.12 -8.28 0.11
N ASN A 47 13.98 -8.09 0.78
CA ASN A 47 13.41 -9.13 1.65
C ASN A 47 12.88 -10.32 0.85
N SER A 48 12.27 -10.05 -0.31
CA SER A 48 11.75 -11.09 -1.20
C SER A 48 12.87 -11.99 -1.73
N LEU A 49 13.95 -11.41 -2.23
CA LEU A 49 15.13 -12.15 -2.69
C LEU A 49 15.81 -12.89 -1.55
N ARG A 50 16.00 -12.27 -0.38
CA ARG A 50 16.56 -12.94 0.79
C ARG A 50 15.76 -14.19 1.13
N TYR A 51 14.43 -14.11 1.13
CA TYR A 51 13.57 -15.24 1.45
C TYR A 51 13.70 -16.38 0.43
N MET A 52 13.76 -16.05 -0.87
CA MET A 52 13.89 -17.05 -1.92
C MET A 52 15.28 -17.71 -1.95
N ILE A 53 16.34 -16.92 -1.82
CA ILE A 53 17.72 -17.43 -1.80
C ILE A 53 17.93 -18.36 -0.59
N MET A 54 17.41 -18.02 0.59
CA MET A 54 17.51 -18.88 1.78
C MET A 54 16.77 -20.23 1.67
N LYS A 55 15.92 -20.43 0.64
CA LYS A 55 15.31 -21.74 0.39
C LYS A 55 16.23 -22.68 -0.38
N ASP A 56 17.26 -22.16 -1.04
CA ASP A 56 18.21 -22.96 -1.78
C ASP A 56 19.15 -23.69 -0.78
N PRO A 57 19.19 -25.03 -0.78
CA PRO A 57 20.04 -25.79 0.14
C PRO A 57 21.55 -25.57 -0.10
N ARG A 58 21.94 -25.01 -1.26
CA ARG A 58 23.33 -24.67 -1.57
C ARG A 58 23.80 -23.40 -0.86
N VAL A 59 22.88 -22.58 -0.35
CA VAL A 59 23.18 -21.30 0.30
C VAL A 59 23.47 -21.54 1.78
N GLU A 60 24.62 -21.08 2.24
CA GLU A 60 24.99 -21.06 3.66
C GLU A 60 24.39 -19.84 4.36
N PHE A 61 24.50 -18.68 3.73
CA PHE A 61 24.05 -17.42 4.31
C PHE A 61 23.57 -16.45 3.24
N CYS A 62 22.43 -15.82 3.51
CA CYS A 62 21.94 -14.70 2.74
C CYS A 62 21.41 -13.59 3.66
N GLY A 63 21.88 -12.37 3.45
CA GLY A 63 21.46 -11.19 4.19
C GLY A 63 21.42 -9.97 3.29
N TYR A 64 20.48 -9.06 3.55
CA TYR A 64 20.46 -7.77 2.89
C TYR A 64 20.49 -6.64 3.91
N SER A 65 21.06 -5.51 3.53
CA SER A 65 21.05 -4.28 4.31
C SER A 65 20.82 -3.08 3.40
N ASN A 66 20.10 -2.10 3.91
CA ASN A 66 20.09 -0.76 3.33
C ASN A 66 21.20 0.04 4.04
N PRO A 67 22.28 0.44 3.34
CA PRO A 67 23.39 1.17 3.96
C PRO A 67 22.95 2.49 4.59
N HIS A 68 22.01 3.20 3.96
CA HIS A 68 21.51 4.48 4.43
C HIS A 68 20.10 4.76 3.87
N PRO A 69 19.09 5.11 4.68
CA PRO A 69 17.71 5.31 4.20
C PRO A 69 17.52 6.37 3.10
N SER A 70 18.44 7.33 2.99
CA SER A 70 18.39 8.38 1.95
C SER A 70 19.03 7.97 0.62
N GLU A 71 19.64 6.78 0.55
CA GLU A 71 20.18 6.22 -0.69
C GLU A 71 19.30 5.05 -1.12
N ASN A 72 18.75 5.14 -2.33
CA ASN A 72 17.94 4.05 -2.89
C ASN A 72 18.86 2.97 -3.43
N LYS A 73 19.50 2.21 -2.54
CA LYS A 73 20.27 1.02 -2.88
C LYS A 73 20.26 0.02 -1.72
N ILE A 74 20.35 -1.25 -2.05
CA ILE A 74 20.52 -2.32 -1.07
C ILE A 74 21.76 -3.14 -1.38
N HIS A 75 22.39 -3.64 -0.32
CA HIS A 75 23.49 -4.60 -0.41
C HIS A 75 22.95 -5.98 -0.04
N LEU A 76 23.10 -6.95 -0.93
CA LEU A 76 22.70 -8.34 -0.74
C LEU A 76 23.95 -9.22 -0.70
N ARG A 77 24.28 -9.77 0.47
CA ARG A 77 25.38 -10.72 0.65
C ARG A 77 24.83 -12.13 0.52
N VAL A 78 25.45 -12.93 -0.35
CA VAL A 78 25.18 -14.36 -0.51
C VAL A 78 26.49 -15.12 -0.29
N GLN A 79 26.44 -16.17 0.52
CA GLN A 79 27.54 -17.12 0.76
C GLN A 79 27.01 -18.54 0.52
N MET A 80 27.78 -19.30 -0.24
CA MET A 80 27.41 -20.63 -0.72
C MET A 80 28.27 -21.71 -0.05
N TYR A 81 27.69 -22.89 0.14
CA TYR A 81 28.44 -24.10 0.46
C TYR A 81 29.24 -24.60 -0.76
N ASP A 82 30.30 -25.35 -0.49
CA ASP A 82 31.07 -26.14 -1.47
C ASP A 82 31.52 -25.38 -2.73
N ARG A 83 31.76 -24.07 -2.61
CA ARG A 83 32.15 -23.17 -3.71
C ARG A 83 31.17 -23.13 -4.87
N ALA A 84 29.88 -23.38 -4.59
CA ALA A 84 28.83 -23.12 -5.57
C ALA A 84 28.74 -21.62 -5.88
N SER A 85 28.25 -21.27 -7.06
CA SER A 85 28.19 -19.89 -7.53
C SER A 85 27.03 -19.13 -6.88
N ALA A 86 27.33 -18.04 -6.18
CA ALA A 86 26.31 -17.14 -5.64
C ALA A 86 25.52 -16.42 -6.74
N LEU A 87 26.09 -16.25 -7.93
CA LEU A 87 25.41 -15.68 -9.08
C LEU A 87 24.32 -16.62 -9.61
N ASP A 88 24.60 -17.92 -9.65
CA ASP A 88 23.62 -18.93 -10.04
C ASP A 88 22.47 -18.96 -9.04
N ALA A 89 22.76 -18.96 -7.73
CA ALA A 89 21.74 -18.89 -6.70
C ALA A 89 20.85 -17.63 -6.81
N LEU A 90 21.45 -16.47 -7.12
CA LEU A 90 20.69 -15.24 -7.35
C LEU A 90 19.78 -15.34 -8.58
N ARG A 91 20.29 -15.86 -9.70
CA ARG A 91 19.50 -16.05 -10.92
C ARG A 91 18.32 -16.99 -10.68
N ASP A 92 18.60 -18.16 -10.09
CA ASP A 92 17.60 -19.17 -9.82
C ASP A 92 16.54 -18.62 -8.84
N ALA A 93 16.94 -17.81 -7.86
CA ALA A 93 16.00 -17.16 -6.93
C ALA A 93 15.09 -16.13 -7.61
N ILE A 94 15.59 -15.35 -8.58
CA ILE A 94 14.78 -14.41 -9.36
C ILE A 94 13.75 -15.17 -10.20
N GLU A 95 14.17 -16.25 -10.88
CA GLU A 95 13.26 -17.07 -11.69
C GLU A 95 12.18 -17.74 -10.82
N ASN A 96 12.56 -18.28 -9.67
CA ASN A 96 11.61 -18.84 -8.71
C ASN A 96 10.63 -17.80 -8.17
N LEU A 97 11.07 -16.54 -8.01
CA LEU A 97 10.21 -15.45 -7.56
C LEU A 97 9.17 -15.09 -8.63
N ASP A 98 9.56 -15.07 -9.90
CA ASP A 98 8.65 -14.84 -11.02
C ASP A 98 7.58 -15.95 -11.12
N GLN A 99 8.00 -17.21 -11.01
CA GLN A 99 7.08 -18.36 -10.97
C GLN A 99 6.12 -18.30 -9.78
N LEU A 100 6.58 -17.86 -8.61
CA LEU A 100 5.73 -17.67 -7.44
C LEU A 100 4.65 -16.62 -7.70
N PHE A 101 5.00 -15.48 -8.30
CA PHE A 101 4.02 -14.45 -8.64
C PHE A 101 3.02 -14.92 -9.68
N ALA A 102 3.47 -15.66 -10.70
CA ALA A 102 2.57 -16.26 -11.68
C ALA A 102 1.56 -17.22 -11.02
N ALA A 103 2.01 -18.09 -10.13
CA ALA A 103 1.15 -19.04 -9.42
C ALA A 103 0.13 -18.35 -8.50
N ILE A 104 0.56 -17.30 -7.78
CA ILE A 104 -0.35 -16.50 -6.94
C ILE A 104 -1.38 -15.76 -7.80
N GLY A 105 -0.96 -15.18 -8.92
CA GLY A 105 -1.84 -14.48 -9.87
C GLY A 105 -2.91 -15.40 -10.44
N GLU A 106 -2.52 -16.58 -10.92
CA GLU A 106 -3.47 -17.57 -11.44
C GLU A 106 -4.47 -18.01 -10.36
N ALA A 107 -3.99 -18.31 -9.15
CA ALA A 107 -4.85 -18.69 -8.04
C ALA A 107 -5.81 -17.54 -7.65
N TYR A 108 -5.34 -16.30 -7.67
CA TYR A 108 -6.15 -15.12 -7.39
C TYR A 108 -7.25 -14.94 -8.45
N GLU A 109 -6.91 -14.95 -9.74
CA GLU A 109 -7.86 -14.80 -10.84
C GLU A 109 -8.93 -15.91 -10.86
N LYS A 110 -8.51 -17.15 -10.58
CA LYS A 110 -9.43 -18.27 -10.44
C LYS A 110 -10.43 -18.07 -9.30
N ASN A 111 -9.98 -17.58 -8.14
CA ASN A 111 -10.88 -17.31 -7.01
C ASN A 111 -11.77 -16.09 -7.25
N LEU A 112 -11.23 -15.04 -7.88
CA LEU A 112 -11.96 -13.83 -8.22
C LEU A 112 -13.10 -14.14 -9.21
N SER A 113 -12.82 -14.94 -10.24
CA SER A 113 -13.83 -15.36 -11.23
C SER A 113 -14.87 -16.32 -10.64
N ALA A 114 -14.50 -17.16 -9.67
CA ALA A 114 -15.45 -18.01 -8.96
C ALA A 114 -16.46 -17.22 -8.11
N GLY A 115 -16.13 -16.00 -7.68
CA GLY A 115 -17.06 -15.12 -6.96
C GLY A 115 -17.36 -15.53 -5.51
N ASN A 116 -16.68 -16.56 -5.00
CA ASN A 116 -16.89 -17.14 -3.66
C ASN A 116 -16.19 -16.36 -2.54
N PHE A 117 -16.29 -15.03 -2.55
CA PHE A 117 -15.70 -14.16 -1.53
C PHE A 117 -16.75 -13.27 -0.87
N GLU A 118 -16.55 -12.97 0.41
CA GLU A 118 -17.43 -12.10 1.17
C GLU A 118 -17.42 -10.68 0.57
N LYS A 119 -18.61 -10.14 0.29
CA LYS A 119 -18.77 -8.78 -0.19
C LYS A 119 -19.43 -7.97 0.91
N HIS A 120 -18.68 -7.06 1.51
CA HIS A 120 -19.26 -6.05 2.38
C HIS A 120 -19.95 -4.98 1.52
N VAL A 121 -21.28 -4.96 1.54
CA VAL A 121 -22.06 -3.89 0.90
C VAL A 121 -22.20 -2.76 1.92
N GLU A 122 -21.55 -1.64 1.67
CA GLU A 122 -21.79 -0.45 2.47
C GLU A 122 -23.28 -0.05 2.36
N PRO A 123 -23.96 0.19 3.48
CA PRO A 123 -25.35 0.64 3.45
C PRO A 123 -25.38 2.01 2.78
N LYS A 124 -25.85 2.05 1.53
CA LYS A 124 -26.10 3.31 0.82
C LYS A 124 -27.21 4.05 1.55
N ILE A 125 -26.92 5.27 1.98
CA ILE A 125 -27.95 6.17 2.50
C ILE A 125 -28.87 6.51 1.34
N ASP A 126 -30.16 6.19 1.48
CA ASP A 126 -31.18 6.62 0.53
C ASP A 126 -31.37 8.14 0.68
N HIS A 127 -30.79 8.89 -0.26
CA HIS A 127 -30.84 10.35 -0.28
C HIS A 127 -32.26 10.90 -0.48
N ASP A 128 -33.13 10.15 -1.17
CA ASP A 128 -34.52 10.56 -1.40
C ASP A 128 -35.33 10.40 -0.10
N ALA A 129 -35.14 9.28 0.60
CA ALA A 129 -35.73 9.09 1.92
C ALA A 129 -35.25 10.14 2.94
N LEU A 130 -33.97 10.52 2.89
CA LEU A 130 -33.41 11.56 3.74
C LEU A 130 -34.00 12.95 3.43
N ALA A 131 -34.22 13.26 2.15
CA ALA A 131 -34.83 14.51 1.73
C ALA A 131 -36.30 14.62 2.18
N ILE A 132 -37.07 13.54 2.08
CA ILE A 132 -38.45 13.47 2.57
C ILE A 132 -38.49 13.71 4.09
N LEU A 133 -37.63 13.01 4.84
CA LEU A 133 -37.52 13.18 6.30
C LEU A 133 -37.11 14.60 6.70
N ALA A 134 -36.24 15.24 5.90
CA ALA A 134 -35.83 16.63 6.14
C ALA A 134 -36.99 17.61 5.95
N GLU A 135 -37.81 17.44 4.90
CA GLU A 135 -38.99 18.29 4.65
C GLU A 135 -40.09 18.09 5.70
N GLU A 136 -40.36 16.84 6.10
CA GLU A 136 -41.28 16.55 7.21
C GLU A 136 -40.77 17.11 8.55
N GLY A 137 -39.46 17.09 8.76
CA GLY A 137 -38.81 17.71 9.91
C GLY A 137 -38.98 19.23 9.94
N LYS A 138 -38.87 19.91 8.78
CA LYS A 138 -39.12 21.36 8.67
C LYS A 138 -40.58 21.71 8.99
N LYS A 139 -41.53 20.93 8.47
CA LYS A 139 -42.97 21.13 8.74
C LYS A 139 -43.31 20.98 10.23
N ARG A 140 -42.84 19.90 10.87
CA ARG A 140 -43.05 19.69 12.32
C ARG A 140 -42.48 20.84 13.17
N ARG A 141 -41.28 21.32 12.87
CA ARG A 141 -40.68 22.45 13.61
C ARG A 141 -41.47 23.75 13.41
N ALA A 142 -41.99 23.99 12.21
CA ALA A 142 -42.82 25.16 11.94
C ALA A 142 -44.15 25.10 12.71
N GLU A 143 -44.80 23.92 12.76
CA GLU A 143 -46.03 23.70 13.52
C GLU A 143 -45.82 23.84 15.05
N GLU A 144 -44.72 23.29 15.57
CA GLU A 144 -44.35 23.44 16.99
C GLU A 144 -44.05 24.89 17.35
N GLN A 145 -43.33 25.62 16.50
CA GLN A 145 -43.08 27.05 16.70
C GLN A 145 -44.35 27.89 16.64
N ALA A 146 -45.28 27.57 15.73
CA ALA A 146 -46.57 28.24 15.65
C ALA A 146 -47.40 28.01 16.92
N LYS A 147 -47.50 26.76 17.39
CA LYS A 147 -48.18 26.43 18.65
C LYS A 147 -47.55 27.12 19.86
N LEU A 148 -46.21 27.18 19.92
CA LEU A 148 -45.50 27.86 20.99
C LEU A 148 -45.68 29.39 20.94
N ALA A 149 -45.74 29.97 19.74
CA ALA A 149 -46.00 31.39 19.55
C ALA A 149 -47.44 31.75 19.95
N GLU A 150 -48.43 30.93 19.57
CA GLU A 150 -49.82 31.08 20.00
C GLU A 150 -49.98 30.94 21.52
N SER A 151 -49.34 29.94 22.14
CA SER A 151 -49.39 29.77 23.59
C SER A 151 -48.71 30.94 24.32
N ARG A 152 -47.60 31.48 23.78
CA ARG A 152 -46.94 32.69 24.32
C ARG A 152 -47.79 33.94 24.15
N ALA A 153 -48.47 34.11 23.01
CA ALA A 153 -49.37 35.24 22.78
C ALA A 153 -50.59 35.19 23.72
N GLN A 154 -51.17 34.01 23.93
CA GLN A 154 -52.27 33.80 24.88
C GLN A 154 -51.81 34.06 26.33
N ALA A 155 -50.62 33.60 26.71
CA ALA A 155 -50.05 33.88 28.03
C ALA A 155 -49.77 35.38 28.25
N ALA A 156 -49.28 36.09 27.23
CA ALA A 156 -49.07 37.53 27.29
C ALA A 156 -50.38 38.33 27.40
N ALA A 157 -51.42 37.94 26.64
CA ALA A 157 -52.75 38.54 26.75
C ALA A 157 -53.38 38.31 28.14
N ALA A 158 -53.22 37.12 28.71
CA ALA A 158 -53.68 36.81 30.07
C ALA A 158 -52.90 37.59 31.15
N ALA A 159 -51.62 37.88 30.93
CA ALA A 159 -50.82 38.71 31.83
C ALA A 159 -51.17 40.20 31.77
N ALA A 160 -51.54 40.72 30.59
CA ALA A 160 -51.95 42.12 30.40
C ALA A 160 -53.35 42.44 30.96
N GLY A 161 -54.21 41.43 31.18
CA GLY A 161 -55.56 41.58 31.72
C GLY A 161 -55.68 41.49 33.24
N ARG A 162 -54.57 41.40 33.98
CA ARG A 162 -54.58 41.36 35.46
C ARG A 162 -54.56 42.79 36.04
N PRO A 163 -55.64 43.26 36.70
CA PRO A 163 -55.60 44.52 37.44
C PRO A 163 -54.69 44.38 38.67
N MET A 164 -53.95 45.46 38.99
CA MET A 164 -53.07 45.59 40.17
C MET A 164 -53.84 45.46 41.48
#